data_AF-A0A2E5RXX4-F1
#
_entry.id   AF-A0A2E5RXX4-F1
#
_cell.length_a   1.000
_cell.length_b   1.000
_cell.length_c   1.000
_cell.angle_alpha   90.00
_cell.angle_beta   90.00
_cell.angle_gamma   90.00
#
_symmetry.space_group_name_H-M   'P 1'
#
loop_
_entity.id
_entity.type
_entity.pdbx_description
1 polymer ?
#
loop_
_entity_poly.entity_id
_entity_poly.type
_entity_poly.pdbx_seq_one_letter_code
_entity_poly.pdbx_strand_id
1 'polypeptide(L)'
;MRLARTDFASSGYAGLSLERLVGRAGLTRGALYHQFEDKKDLFRAVLEEVQGDVVRAIEKAYRSVDDPWQGLRLGCHAFVETAARPGIRKILLVDGPAVLGWQEWRRIDAENGVKELRAGLEELMEAGILRKLPGEALSYMLSGAMNEAALWLAEQKRPNALSDARRILDVFLESLLVSKSKARP
;
A
#
# COMPACT_ATOMS: atom_id res chain seq x y z
N MET A 1 -20.33 -3.85 -2.99
CA MET A 1 -18.85 -3.80 -2.96
C MET A 1 -18.18 -4.17 -4.27
N ARG A 2 -18.20 -5.44 -4.74
CA ARG A 2 -17.46 -5.87 -5.95
C ARG A 2 -17.69 -4.99 -7.20
N LEU A 3 -18.95 -4.65 -7.51
CA LEU A 3 -19.28 -3.77 -8.64
C LEU A 3 -18.69 -2.36 -8.46
N ALA A 4 -18.84 -1.77 -7.27
CA ALA A 4 -18.30 -0.44 -6.97
C ALA A 4 -16.78 -0.42 -7.12
N ARG A 5 -16.10 -1.44 -6.58
CA ARG A 5 -14.65 -1.60 -6.72
C ARG A 5 -14.23 -1.72 -8.18
N THR A 6 -14.95 -2.51 -8.98
CA THR A 6 -14.66 -2.69 -10.41
C THR A 6 -14.77 -1.35 -11.14
N ASP A 7 -15.86 -0.62 -10.90
CA ASP A 7 -16.11 0.67 -11.53
C ASP A 7 -15.10 1.74 -11.09
N PHE A 8 -14.75 1.81 -9.80
CA PHE A 8 -13.70 2.72 -9.33
C PHE A 8 -12.34 2.38 -9.92
N ALA A 9 -12.01 1.09 -10.03
CA ALA A 9 -10.75 0.63 -10.63
C ALA A 9 -10.67 0.95 -12.14
N SER A 10 -11.78 0.86 -12.89
CA SER A 10 -11.79 1.09 -14.35
C SER A 10 -12.01 2.55 -14.74
N SER A 11 -12.96 3.21 -14.08
CA SER A 11 -13.50 4.52 -14.49
C SER A 11 -13.14 5.63 -13.50
N GLY A 12 -12.61 5.25 -12.33
CA GLY A 12 -12.23 6.18 -11.28
C GLY A 12 -13.41 6.72 -10.50
N TYR A 13 -13.06 7.47 -9.45
CA TYR A 13 -14.06 8.14 -8.63
C TYR A 13 -14.99 8.99 -9.49
N ALA A 14 -14.48 9.90 -10.31
CA ALA A 14 -15.32 10.78 -11.13
C ALA A 14 -16.27 10.03 -12.09
N GLY A 15 -15.80 8.93 -12.70
CA GLY A 15 -16.57 8.17 -13.70
C GLY A 15 -17.70 7.30 -13.14
N LEU A 16 -17.72 7.01 -11.84
CA LEU A 16 -18.76 6.18 -11.23
C LEU A 16 -20.07 6.97 -11.03
N SER A 17 -21.20 6.41 -11.45
CA SER A 17 -22.54 6.92 -11.11
C SER A 17 -23.22 5.97 -10.13
N LEU A 18 -23.60 6.47 -8.94
CA LEU A 18 -24.33 5.67 -7.94
C LEU A 18 -25.64 5.11 -8.52
N GLU A 19 -26.35 5.91 -9.32
CA GLU A 19 -27.61 5.47 -9.93
C GLU A 19 -27.40 4.31 -10.90
N ARG A 20 -26.38 4.39 -11.76
CA ARG A 20 -26.01 3.30 -12.68
C ARG A 20 -25.52 2.06 -11.93
N LEU A 21 -24.77 2.26 -10.85
CA LEU A 21 -24.28 1.19 -10.00
C LEU A 21 -25.45 0.43 -9.33
N VAL A 22 -26.42 1.16 -8.77
CA VAL A 22 -27.63 0.60 -8.14
C VAL A 22 -28.44 -0.21 -9.15
N GLY A 23 -28.67 0.34 -10.34
CA GLY A 23 -29.38 -0.36 -11.42
C GLY A 23 -28.69 -1.66 -11.83
N ARG A 24 -27.35 -1.63 -11.99
CA ARG A 24 -26.55 -2.83 -12.30
C ARG A 24 -26.49 -3.84 -11.16
N ALA A 25 -26.58 -3.39 -9.92
CA ALA A 25 -26.55 -4.23 -8.74
C ALA A 25 -27.92 -4.89 -8.44
N GLY A 26 -28.99 -4.52 -9.16
CA GLY A 26 -30.35 -4.96 -8.87
C GLY A 26 -30.88 -4.45 -7.52
N LEU A 27 -30.29 -3.35 -7.01
CA LEU A 27 -30.66 -2.76 -5.73
C LEU A 27 -31.63 -1.59 -5.94
N THR A 28 -32.29 -1.18 -4.87
CA THR A 28 -33.00 0.11 -4.83
C THR A 28 -32.04 1.21 -4.36
N ARG A 29 -32.37 2.48 -4.65
CA ARG A 29 -31.59 3.62 -4.12
C ARG A 29 -31.57 3.59 -2.59
N GLY A 30 -32.72 3.34 -1.96
CA GLY A 30 -32.84 3.27 -0.51
C GLY A 30 -31.92 2.22 0.14
N ALA A 31 -31.75 1.06 -0.50
CA ALA A 31 -30.85 0.03 0.00
C ALA A 31 -29.38 0.46 -0.01
N LEU A 32 -28.94 1.18 -1.05
CA LEU A 32 -27.57 1.70 -1.11
C LEU A 32 -27.36 2.82 -0.08
N TYR A 33 -28.29 3.78 0.00
CA TYR A 33 -28.19 4.92 0.91
C TYR A 33 -28.32 4.54 2.39
N HIS A 34 -28.89 3.37 2.69
CA HIS A 34 -28.86 2.81 4.04
C HIS A 34 -27.45 2.33 4.45
N GLN A 35 -26.62 1.93 3.48
CA GLN A 35 -25.28 1.42 3.75
C GLN A 35 -24.20 2.50 3.60
N PHE A 36 -24.39 3.46 2.71
CA PHE A 36 -23.44 4.52 2.42
C PHE A 36 -24.14 5.87 2.34
N GLU A 37 -23.67 6.84 3.12
CA GLU A 37 -24.27 8.19 3.14
C GLU A 37 -24.17 8.86 1.77
N ASP A 38 -23.02 8.70 1.12
CA ASP A 38 -22.76 9.25 -0.20
C ASP A 38 -21.74 8.40 -0.98
N LYS A 39 -21.34 8.91 -2.16
CA LYS A 39 -20.36 8.26 -3.02
C LYS A 39 -18.96 8.23 -2.39
N LYS A 40 -18.61 9.23 -1.58
CA LYS A 40 -17.32 9.32 -0.89
C LYS A 40 -17.23 8.25 0.20
N ASP A 41 -18.32 8.00 0.89
CA ASP A 41 -18.43 6.95 1.89
C ASP A 41 -18.33 5.54 1.27
N LEU A 42 -19.04 5.30 0.16
CA LEU A 42 -18.86 4.08 -0.63
C LEU A 42 -17.41 3.91 -1.12
N PHE A 43 -16.77 4.99 -1.56
CA PHE A 43 -15.37 4.96 -1.98
C PHE A 43 -14.43 4.63 -0.82
N ARG A 44 -14.65 5.18 0.37
CA ARG A 44 -13.89 4.86 1.58
C ARG A 44 -13.94 3.36 1.90
N ALA A 45 -15.13 2.78 1.90
CA ALA A 45 -15.28 1.33 2.13
C ALA A 45 -14.57 0.47 1.06
N VAL A 46 -14.57 0.91 -0.20
CA VAL A 46 -13.81 0.24 -1.27
C VAL A 46 -12.30 0.41 -1.09
N LEU A 47 -11.85 1.60 -0.67
CA LEU A 47 -10.44 1.86 -0.37
C LEU A 47 -9.93 0.93 0.73
N GLU A 48 -10.71 0.74 1.80
CA GLU A 48 -10.40 -0.19 2.90
C GLU A 48 -10.30 -1.65 2.41
N GLU A 49 -11.20 -2.11 1.53
CA GLU A 49 -11.09 -3.45 0.91
C GLU A 49 -9.80 -3.60 0.10
N VAL A 50 -9.41 -2.55 -0.64
CA VAL A 50 -8.18 -2.52 -1.44
C VAL A 50 -6.94 -2.51 -0.55
N GLN A 51 -6.94 -1.74 0.54
CA GLN A 51 -5.88 -1.77 1.55
C GLN A 51 -5.75 -3.17 2.16
N GLY A 52 -6.87 -3.83 2.47
CA GLY A 52 -6.88 -5.21 2.98
C GLY A 52 -6.24 -6.21 2.01
N ASP A 53 -6.41 -6.05 0.69
CA ASP A 53 -5.71 -6.88 -0.30
C ASP A 53 -4.20 -6.65 -0.31
N VAL A 54 -3.77 -5.39 -0.18
CA VAL A 54 -2.35 -5.04 -0.09
C VAL A 54 -1.73 -5.64 1.17
N VAL A 55 -2.39 -5.51 2.33
CA VAL A 55 -1.96 -6.12 3.60
C VAL A 55 -1.84 -7.62 3.46
N ARG A 56 -2.85 -8.32 2.91
CA ARG A 56 -2.77 -9.77 2.68
C ARG A 56 -1.61 -10.19 1.80
N ALA A 57 -1.29 -9.40 0.76
CA ALA A 57 -0.14 -9.68 -0.11
C ALA A 57 1.19 -9.55 0.63
N ILE A 58 1.33 -8.51 1.47
CA ILE A 58 2.51 -8.26 2.31
C ILE A 58 2.68 -9.37 3.33
N GLU A 59 1.62 -9.70 4.09
CA GLU A 59 1.68 -10.76 5.10
C GLU A 59 2.05 -12.12 4.50
N LYS A 60 1.48 -12.44 3.33
CA LYS A 60 1.80 -13.67 2.62
C LYS A 60 3.27 -13.71 2.21
N ALA A 61 3.83 -12.60 1.74
CA ALA A 61 5.23 -12.51 1.34
C ALA A 61 6.16 -12.56 2.56
N TYR A 62 5.82 -11.85 3.63
CA TYR A 62 6.58 -11.83 4.89
C TYR A 62 6.68 -13.23 5.50
N ARG A 63 5.54 -13.94 5.61
CA ARG A 63 5.46 -15.30 6.19
C ARG A 63 5.94 -16.41 5.25
N SER A 64 6.46 -16.08 4.06
CA SER A 64 6.96 -17.09 3.11
C SER A 64 8.36 -17.60 3.44
N VAL A 65 9.02 -16.98 4.42
CA VAL A 65 10.37 -17.29 4.89
C VAL A 65 10.45 -17.14 6.40
N ASP A 66 11.34 -17.90 7.04
CA ASP A 66 11.51 -17.84 8.51
C ASP A 66 12.43 -16.69 8.96
N ASP A 67 13.32 -16.20 8.08
CA ASP A 67 14.21 -15.08 8.41
C ASP A 67 13.42 -13.75 8.44
N PRO A 68 13.30 -13.08 9.60
CA PRO A 68 12.49 -11.86 9.74
C PRO A 68 12.96 -10.72 8.84
N TRP A 69 14.26 -10.64 8.57
CA TRP A 69 14.83 -9.67 7.64
C TRP A 69 14.41 -9.93 6.19
N GLN A 70 14.59 -11.16 5.70
CA GLN A 70 14.06 -11.52 4.39
C GLN A 70 12.54 -11.34 4.32
N GLY A 71 11.82 -11.63 5.40
CA GLY A 71 10.38 -11.41 5.51
C GLY A 71 10.01 -9.95 5.27
N LEU A 72 10.63 -9.01 5.98
CA LEU A 72 10.41 -7.57 5.78
C LEU A 72 10.70 -7.17 4.33
N ARG A 73 11.85 -7.61 3.79
CA ARG A 73 12.27 -7.31 2.42
C ARG A 73 11.25 -7.77 1.39
N LEU A 74 10.77 -9.02 1.51
CA LEU A 74 9.73 -9.57 0.64
C LEU A 74 8.38 -8.85 0.83
N GLY A 75 8.04 -8.46 2.06
CA GLY A 75 6.87 -7.65 2.35
C GLY A 75 6.88 -6.29 1.63
N CYS A 76 8.00 -5.56 1.69
CA CYS A 76 8.17 -4.30 0.97
C CYS A 76 8.06 -4.47 -0.55
N HIS A 77 8.63 -5.54 -1.12
CA HIS A 77 8.48 -5.86 -2.54
C HIS A 77 7.02 -6.15 -2.91
N ALA A 78 6.32 -6.92 -2.08
CA ALA A 78 4.92 -7.27 -2.29
C ALA A 78 4.01 -6.04 -2.23
N PHE A 79 4.30 -5.08 -1.35
CA PHE A 79 3.61 -3.79 -1.33
C PHE A 79 3.76 -3.08 -2.68
N VAL A 80 4.99 -2.83 -3.15
CA VAL A 80 5.24 -2.05 -4.37
C VAL A 80 4.58 -2.70 -5.58
N GLU A 81 4.74 -4.02 -5.74
CA GLU A 81 4.16 -4.76 -6.86
C GLU A 81 2.63 -4.76 -6.83
N THR A 82 2.03 -4.94 -5.65
CA THR A 82 0.57 -4.97 -5.50
C THR A 82 -0.02 -3.58 -5.69
N ALA A 83 0.59 -2.55 -5.08
CA ALA A 83 0.18 -1.16 -5.19
C ALA A 83 0.33 -0.62 -6.63
N ALA A 84 1.27 -1.14 -7.42
CA ALA A 84 1.44 -0.75 -8.83
C ALA A 84 0.32 -1.29 -9.77
N ARG A 85 -0.43 -2.32 -9.35
CA ARG A 85 -1.50 -2.92 -10.17
C ARG A 85 -2.55 -1.86 -10.52
N PRO A 86 -2.99 -1.72 -11.79
CA PRO A 86 -3.78 -0.56 -12.25
C PRO A 86 -4.97 -0.20 -11.37
N GLY A 87 -5.82 -1.18 -11.02
CA GLY A 87 -7.00 -0.94 -10.20
C GLY A 87 -6.69 -0.60 -8.73
N ILE A 88 -5.66 -1.24 -8.16
CA ILE A 88 -5.22 -0.95 -6.79
C ILE A 88 -4.60 0.44 -6.75
N ARG A 89 -3.64 0.71 -7.63
CA ARG A 89 -2.98 2.02 -7.75
C ARG A 89 -3.99 3.15 -7.88
N LYS A 90 -4.96 2.98 -8.79
CA LYS A 90 -5.96 4.00 -9.07
C LYS A 90 -6.80 4.33 -7.83
N ILE A 91 -7.25 3.33 -7.09
CA ILE A 91 -8.06 3.54 -5.88
C ILE A 91 -7.19 4.04 -4.73
N LEU A 92 -6.05 3.40 -4.48
CA LEU A 92 -5.21 3.62 -3.30
C LEU A 92 -4.39 4.91 -3.37
N LEU A 93 -3.69 5.15 -4.49
CA LEU A 93 -2.64 6.18 -4.60
C LEU A 93 -3.06 7.39 -5.44
N VAL A 94 -4.08 7.25 -6.29
CA VAL A 94 -4.54 8.35 -7.17
C VAL A 94 -5.85 8.94 -6.65
N ASP A 95 -6.93 8.15 -6.65
CA ASP A 95 -8.25 8.62 -6.25
C ASP A 95 -8.34 8.77 -4.71
N GLY A 96 -7.61 7.95 -3.94
CA GLY A 96 -7.50 8.03 -2.47
C GLY A 96 -7.23 9.45 -1.95
N PRO A 97 -6.04 10.02 -2.22
CA PRO A 97 -5.70 11.37 -1.77
C PRO A 97 -6.57 12.45 -2.44
N ALA A 98 -7.00 12.26 -3.70
CA ALA A 98 -7.83 13.22 -4.41
C ALA A 98 -9.26 13.35 -3.84
N VAL A 99 -9.84 12.26 -3.35
CA VAL A 99 -11.23 12.19 -2.86
C VAL A 99 -11.31 12.45 -1.36
N LEU A 100 -10.40 11.85 -0.58
CA LEU A 100 -10.39 11.98 0.87
C LEU A 100 -9.69 13.26 1.33
N GLY A 101 -8.77 13.78 0.51
CA GLY A 101 -7.83 14.83 0.89
C GLY A 101 -6.55 14.23 1.47
N TRP A 102 -5.43 14.92 1.24
CA TRP A 102 -4.09 14.46 1.62
C TRP A 102 -3.94 14.15 3.11
N GLN A 103 -4.52 14.97 3.99
CA GLN A 103 -4.41 14.78 5.44
C GLN A 103 -5.12 13.50 5.89
N GLU A 104 -6.36 13.31 5.44
CA GLU A 104 -7.15 12.13 5.81
C GLU A 104 -6.56 10.84 5.23
N TRP A 105 -6.13 10.88 3.97
CA TRP A 105 -5.46 9.73 3.35
C TRP A 105 -4.19 9.33 4.12
N ARG A 106 -3.35 10.30 4.51
CA ARG A 106 -2.16 10.02 5.34
C ARG A 106 -2.53 9.52 6.74
N ARG A 107 -3.60 10.01 7.34
CA ARG A 107 -4.07 9.53 8.65
C ARG A 107 -4.47 8.06 8.58
N ILE A 108 -5.24 7.68 7.55
CA ILE A 108 -5.64 6.28 7.33
C ILE A 108 -4.41 5.39 7.07
N ASP A 109 -3.44 5.85 6.28
CA ASP A 109 -2.19 5.10 6.05
C ASP A 109 -1.35 4.98 7.34
N ALA A 110 -1.29 6.04 8.14
CA ALA A 110 -0.61 6.11 9.43
C ALA A 110 -1.20 5.14 10.47
N GLU A 111 -2.53 5.05 10.54
CA GLU A 111 -3.25 4.18 11.49
C GLU A 111 -3.18 2.70 11.08
N ASN A 112 -2.87 2.40 9.82
CA ASN A 112 -2.84 1.05 9.26
C ASN A 112 -1.43 0.68 8.74
N GLY A 113 -1.15 0.87 7.45
CA GLY A 113 0.04 0.34 6.78
C GLY A 113 1.37 0.82 7.38
N VAL A 114 1.48 2.10 7.71
CA VAL A 114 2.71 2.67 8.30
C VAL A 114 2.92 2.17 9.73
N LYS A 115 1.85 1.98 10.51
CA LYS A 115 1.92 1.44 11.87
C LYS A 115 2.50 0.02 11.86
N GLU A 116 2.01 -0.85 10.98
CA GLU A 116 2.51 -2.23 10.87
C GLU A 116 3.96 -2.26 10.35
N LEU A 117 4.29 -1.43 9.36
CA LEU A 117 5.66 -1.29 8.86
C LEU A 117 6.61 -0.82 9.98
N ARG A 118 6.19 0.15 10.78
CA ARG A 118 6.94 0.64 11.93
C ARG A 118 7.19 -0.47 12.94
N ALA A 119 6.16 -1.23 13.31
CA ALA A 119 6.29 -2.33 14.27
C ALA A 119 7.34 -3.36 13.81
N GLY A 120 7.28 -3.79 12.54
CA GLY A 120 8.25 -4.74 11.99
C GLY A 120 9.68 -4.18 11.90
N LEU A 121 9.83 -2.88 11.61
CA LEU A 121 11.14 -2.22 11.63
C LEU A 121 11.72 -2.14 13.04
N GLU A 122 10.90 -1.75 14.03
CA GLU A 122 11.32 -1.64 15.44
C GLU A 122 11.70 -3.00 16.01
N GLU A 123 10.95 -4.07 15.71
CA GLU A 123 11.28 -5.45 16.11
C GLU A 123 12.66 -5.88 15.59
N LEU A 124 12.98 -5.62 14.32
CA LEU A 124 14.30 -5.94 13.76
C LEU A 124 15.43 -5.07 14.34
N MET A 125 15.14 -3.85 14.77
CA MET A 125 16.11 -3.01 15.48
C MET A 125 16.37 -3.52 16.91
N GLU A 126 15.33 -4.00 17.59
CA GLU A 126 15.43 -4.62 18.91
C GLU A 126 16.22 -5.93 18.86
N ALA A 127 16.01 -6.72 17.81
CA ALA A 127 16.78 -7.94 17.53
C ALA A 127 18.24 -7.68 17.11
N GLY A 128 18.66 -6.41 16.95
CA GLY A 128 20.01 -6.04 16.55
C GLY A 128 20.36 -6.33 15.08
N ILE A 129 19.35 -6.61 14.25
CA ILE A 129 19.49 -6.86 12.81
C ILE A 129 19.62 -5.53 12.06
N LEU A 130 18.73 -4.58 12.38
CA LEU A 130 18.76 -3.22 11.85
C LEU A 130 19.44 -2.25 12.81
N ARG A 131 20.04 -1.20 12.26
CA ARG A 131 20.57 -0.07 13.06
C ARG A 131 19.41 0.61 13.79
N LYS A 132 19.64 0.97 15.05
CA LYS A 132 18.67 1.75 15.84
C LYS A 132 18.52 3.15 15.24
N LEU A 133 17.33 3.44 14.72
CA LEU A 133 16.93 4.71 14.12
C LEU A 133 15.55 5.12 14.65
N PRO A 134 15.13 6.38 14.51
CA PRO A 134 13.76 6.78 14.82
C PRO A 134 12.75 6.03 13.93
N GLY A 135 12.08 5.01 14.49
CA GLY A 135 11.19 4.10 13.75
C GLY A 135 10.03 4.82 13.05
N GLU A 136 9.46 5.83 13.70
CA GLU A 136 8.40 6.67 13.12
C GLU A 136 8.87 7.35 11.82
N ALA A 137 9.92 8.16 11.87
CA ALA A 137 10.41 8.88 10.69
C ALA A 137 10.83 7.91 9.57
N LEU A 138 11.49 6.80 9.92
CA LEU A 138 11.89 5.78 8.95
C LEU A 138 10.68 5.14 8.25
N SER A 139 9.63 4.78 9.00
CA SER A 139 8.43 4.16 8.44
C SER A 139 7.69 5.10 7.46
N TYR A 140 7.59 6.39 7.77
CA TYR A 140 7.02 7.39 6.86
C TYR A 140 7.85 7.57 5.58
N MET A 141 9.18 7.66 5.71
CA MET A 141 10.06 7.80 4.55
C MET A 141 10.02 6.56 3.64
N LEU A 142 10.03 5.36 4.24
CA LEU A 142 9.97 4.11 3.50
C LEU A 142 8.60 3.92 2.83
N SER A 143 7.49 4.19 3.53
CA SER A 143 6.14 4.19 2.93
C SER A 143 6.06 5.17 1.76
N GLY A 144 6.54 6.41 1.93
CA GLY A 144 6.59 7.41 0.87
C GLY A 144 7.39 6.95 -0.35
N ALA A 145 8.58 6.38 -0.15
CA ALA A 145 9.41 5.86 -1.23
C ALA A 145 8.72 4.70 -1.98
N MET A 146 8.04 3.80 -1.27
CA MET A 146 7.31 2.69 -1.88
C MET A 146 6.06 3.15 -2.63
N ASN A 147 5.32 4.13 -2.10
CA ASN A 147 4.20 4.78 -2.78
C ASN A 147 4.66 5.41 -4.10
N GLU A 148 5.77 6.13 -4.08
CA GLU A 148 6.35 6.75 -5.27
C GLU A 148 6.84 5.69 -6.27
N ALA A 149 7.48 4.62 -5.81
CA ALA A 149 7.88 3.51 -6.69
C ALA A 149 6.67 2.88 -7.41
N ALA A 150 5.55 2.67 -6.70
CA ALA A 150 4.33 2.13 -7.30
C ALA A 150 3.68 3.07 -8.33
N LEU A 151 3.72 4.39 -8.08
CA LEU A 151 3.28 5.40 -9.04
C LEU A 151 4.19 5.46 -10.26
N TRP A 152 5.50 5.53 -10.05
CA TRP A 152 6.50 5.55 -11.12
C TRP A 152 6.39 4.32 -12.04
N LEU A 153 6.19 3.13 -11.47
CA LEU A 153 5.99 1.87 -12.22
C LEU A 153 4.80 1.94 -13.19
N ALA A 154 3.77 2.71 -12.88
CA ALA A 154 2.59 2.87 -13.72
C ALA A 154 2.89 3.51 -15.08
N GLU A 155 3.93 4.34 -15.13
CA GLU A 155 4.32 5.10 -16.32
C GLU A 155 5.34 4.33 -17.16
N GLN A 156 5.87 3.22 -16.65
CA GLN A 156 6.91 2.45 -17.31
C GLN A 156 6.32 1.48 -18.33
N LYS A 157 6.86 1.53 -19.56
CA LYS A 157 6.55 0.57 -20.64
C LYS A 157 7.59 -0.55 -20.77
N ARG A 158 8.70 -0.44 -20.03
CA ARG A 158 9.85 -1.35 -20.13
C ARG A 158 9.70 -2.55 -19.19
N PRO A 159 10.03 -3.77 -19.65
CA PRO A 159 9.78 -5.00 -18.88
C PRO A 159 10.62 -5.11 -17.60
N ASN A 160 11.77 -4.42 -17.52
CA ASN A 160 12.67 -4.46 -16.37
C ASN A 160 12.37 -3.41 -15.29
N ALA A 161 11.33 -2.58 -15.45
CA ALA A 161 11.04 -1.52 -14.49
C ALA A 161 10.79 -2.04 -13.06
N LEU A 162 10.05 -3.15 -12.94
CA LEU A 162 9.80 -3.78 -11.64
C LEU A 162 11.10 -4.30 -11.01
N SER A 163 11.97 -4.96 -11.79
CA SER A 163 13.26 -5.44 -11.27
C SER A 163 14.18 -4.28 -10.85
N ASP A 164 14.16 -3.16 -11.57
CA ASP A 164 14.92 -1.97 -11.22
C ASP A 164 14.41 -1.38 -9.89
N ALA A 165 13.09 -1.23 -9.73
CA ALA A 165 12.48 -0.74 -8.49
C ALA A 165 12.81 -1.64 -7.29
N ARG A 166 12.69 -2.97 -7.46
CA ARG A 166 13.05 -3.93 -6.41
C ARG A 166 14.52 -3.82 -6.02
N ARG A 167 15.43 -3.71 -7.00
CA ARG A 167 16.87 -3.57 -6.73
C ARG A 167 17.18 -2.30 -5.94
N ILE A 168 16.57 -1.16 -6.28
CA ILE A 168 16.80 0.09 -5.55
C ILE A 168 16.21 0.02 -4.14
N LEU A 169 15.03 -0.57 -3.99
CA LEU A 169 14.43 -0.81 -2.68
C LEU A 169 15.30 -1.73 -1.80
N ASP A 170 15.86 -2.81 -2.38
CA ASP A 170 16.82 -3.67 -1.68
C ASP A 170 18.03 -2.89 -1.19
N VAL A 171 18.62 -2.02 -2.02
CA VAL A 171 19.75 -1.17 -1.60
C VAL A 171 19.38 -0.25 -0.43
N PHE A 172 18.20 0.37 -0.46
CA PHE A 172 17.73 1.19 0.66
C PHE A 172 17.54 0.39 1.93
N LEU A 173 16.88 -0.77 1.85
CA LEU A 173 16.65 -1.62 3.00
C LEU A 173 17.99 -2.16 3.54
N GLU A 174 18.86 -2.70 2.69
CA GLU A 174 20.17 -3.26 3.09
C GLU A 174 21.05 -2.21 3.75
N SER A 175 20.91 -0.94 3.34
CA SER A 175 21.62 0.16 3.98
C SER A 175 21.32 0.25 5.47
N LEU A 176 20.16 -0.23 5.94
CA LEU A 176 19.71 -0.19 7.34
C LEU A 176 20.31 -1.31 8.21
N LEU A 177 20.89 -2.35 7.61
CA LEU A 177 21.49 -3.46 8.35
C LEU A 177 22.64 -2.95 9.24
N VAL A 178 22.79 -3.57 10.41
CA VAL A 178 23.98 -3.37 11.23
C VAL A 178 25.19 -3.86 10.42
N SER A 179 26.13 -2.95 10.14
CA SER A 179 27.39 -3.33 9.50
C SER A 179 28.10 -4.33 10.40
N LYS A 180 28.43 -5.52 9.87
CA LYS A 180 29.45 -6.36 10.49
C LYS A 180 30.73 -5.55 10.44
N SER A 181 31.07 -4.88 11.55
CA SER A 181 32.34 -4.21 11.70
C SER A 181 33.42 -5.16 11.20
N LYS A 182 34.16 -4.76 10.15
CA LYS A 182 35.41 -5.43 9.82
C LYS A 182 36.22 -5.38 11.11
N ALA A 183 36.34 -6.51 11.80
CA ALA A 183 37.34 -6.68 12.83
C ALA A 183 38.65 -6.29 12.17
N ARG A 184 39.14 -5.11 12.52
CA ARG A 184 40.44 -4.62 12.08
C ARG A 184 41.43 -5.49 12.85
N PRO A 185 42.24 -6.32 12.19
CA PRO A 185 43.26 -7.11 12.87
C PRO A 185 44.26 -6.19 13.59
#